data_AF-M8CQT8-F1
#
_entry.id   AF-M8CQT8-F1
#
_cell.length_a   1.000
_cell.length_b   1.000
_cell.length_c   1.000
_cell.angle_alpha   90.00
_cell.angle_beta   90.00
_cell.angle_gamma   90.00
#
_symmetry.space_group_name_H-M   'P 1'
#
loop_
_entity.id
_entity.type
_entity.pdbx_description
1 polymer ?
#
loop_
_entity_poly.entity_id
_entity_poly.type
_entity_poly.pdbx_seq_one_letter_code
_entity_poly.pdbx_strand_id
1 'polypeptide(L)' 'NIIGGLGSAVAEVLSEEYPVKIKRIGIKDQFGKSGSPKELLKYYGLTAEDIVKNSKAILKIS' A
#
# COMPACT_ATOMS: atom_id res chain seq x y z
N ASN A 1 6.45 -2.23 -5.28
CA ASN A 1 7.09 -2.30 -3.94
C ASN A 1 6.62 -1.10 -3.12
N ILE A 2 6.53 -1.19 -1.80
CA ILE A 2 6.19 -0.04 -0.92
C ILE A 2 7.42 0.82 -0.57
N ILE A 3 8.62 0.28 -0.74
CA ILE A 3 9.90 0.94 -0.45
C ILE A 3 10.38 1.67 -1.70
N GLY A 4 10.71 2.96 -1.57
CA GLY A 4 11.32 3.77 -2.64
C GLY A 4 10.40 4.05 -3.84
N GLY A 5 9.10 3.80 -3.72
CA GLY A 5 8.11 4.06 -4.76
C GLY A 5 7.25 5.29 -4.46
N LEU A 6 6.10 5.39 -5.16
CA LEU A 6 5.13 6.48 -4.99
C LEU A 6 4.77 6.75 -3.51
N GLY A 7 4.51 5.69 -2.74
CA GLY A 7 4.15 5.85 -1.33
C GLY A 7 5.27 6.44 -0.47
N SER A 8 6.55 6.23 -0.83
CA SER A 8 7.69 6.87 -0.17
C SER A 8 7.77 8.35 -0.52
N ALA A 9 7.69 8.70 -1.82
CA ALA A 9 7.71 10.09 -2.27
C ALA A 9 6.58 10.93 -1.63
N VAL A 10 5.37 10.38 -1.52
CA VAL A 10 4.26 11.06 -0.83
C VAL A 10 4.51 11.18 0.68
N ALA A 11 5.11 10.16 1.30
CA ALA A 11 5.42 10.19 2.73
C ALA A 11 6.52 11.20 3.07
N GLU A 12 7.52 11.38 2.20
CA GLU A 12 8.57 12.40 2.32
C GLU A 12 7.94 13.80 2.38
N VAL A 13 7.15 14.17 1.37
CA VAL A 13 6.48 15.48 1.32
C VAL A 13 5.56 15.70 2.52
N LEU A 14 4.74 14.70 2.89
CA LEU A 14 3.84 14.85 4.03
C LEU A 14 4.58 14.91 5.37
N SER A 15 5.76 14.30 5.48
CA SER A 15 6.57 14.38 6.71
C SER A 15 7.20 15.76 6.92
N GLU A 16 7.48 16.48 5.83
CA GLU A 16 8.08 17.81 5.86
C GLU A 16 7.02 18.92 5.96
N GLU A 17 5.94 18.80 5.18
CA GLU A 17 4.99 19.90 4.98
C GLU A 17 3.70 19.78 5.82
N TYR A 18 3.15 18.57 5.97
CA TYR A 18 1.86 18.37 6.65
C TYR A 18 1.68 16.95 7.22
N PRO A 19 2.19 16.68 8.44
CA PRO A 19 2.16 15.34 9.00
C PRO A 19 0.73 14.82 9.23
N VAL A 20 0.39 13.75 8.51
CA VAL A 20 -0.90 13.05 8.63
C VAL A 20 -0.71 11.55 8.66
N LYS A 21 -1.75 10.82 9.09
CA LYS A 21 -1.74 9.36 9.03
C LYS A 21 -1.68 8.90 7.56
N ILE A 22 -0.73 8.02 7.25
CA ILE A 22 -0.55 7.44 5.91
C ILE A 22 -0.56 5.92 6.00
N LYS A 23 -1.23 5.26 5.05
CA LYS A 23 -1.15 3.82 4.83
C LYS A 23 -0.66 3.55 3.41
N ARG A 24 0.55 2.99 3.27
CA ARG A 24 1.08 2.54 1.98
C ARG A 24 0.55 1.16 1.64
N ILE A 25 -0.01 1.00 0.43
CA ILE A 25 -0.52 -0.27 -0.11
C ILE A 25 0.35 -0.66 -1.31
N GLY A 26 0.91 -1.87 -1.29
CA GLY A 26 1.84 -2.35 -2.32
C GLY A 26 2.56 -3.62 -1.86
N ILE A 27 3.38 -4.19 -2.75
CA ILE A 27 4.23 -5.35 -2.44
C ILE A 27 5.21 -4.98 -1.33
N LYS A 28 5.32 -5.84 -0.30
CA LYS A 28 6.13 -5.61 0.91
C LYS A 28 7.51 -6.23 0.79
N ASP A 29 8.36 -5.65 -0.07
CA ASP A 29 9.75 -6.08 -0.27
C ASP A 29 9.92 -7.59 -0.47
N GLN A 30 9.26 -8.10 -1.50
CA GLN A 30 9.27 -9.51 -1.87
C GLN A 30 9.56 -9.64 -3.36
N PHE A 31 10.25 -10.71 -3.72
CA PHE A 31 10.43 -11.07 -5.12
C PHE A 31 9.09 -11.33 -5.82
N GLY A 32 9.08 -11.08 -7.13
CA GLY A 32 7.97 -11.45 -7.99
C GLY A 32 7.77 -12.97 -8.02
N LYS A 33 6.54 -13.38 -8.29
CA LYS A 33 6.18 -14.78 -8.53
C LYS A 33 5.59 -14.94 -9.92
N SER A 34 5.77 -16.13 -10.49
CA SER A 34 5.08 -16.54 -11.70
C SER A 34 3.64 -16.93 -11.37
N GLY A 35 2.70 -16.54 -12.22
CA GLY A 35 1.28 -16.82 -12.05
C GLY A 35 0.44 -15.87 -12.88
N SER A 36 -0.88 -16.09 -12.89
CA SER A 36 -1.76 -15.14 -13.58
C SER A 36 -1.81 -13.80 -12.83
N PRO A 37 -2.00 -12.67 -13.53
CA PRO A 37 -2.09 -11.37 -12.88
C PRO A 37 -3.13 -11.31 -11.74
N LYS A 38 -4.28 -11.96 -11.93
CA LYS A 38 -5.38 -11.99 -10.94
C LYS A 38 -4.96 -12.71 -9.66
N GLU A 39 -4.28 -13.85 -9.77
CA GLU A 39 -3.80 -14.61 -8.62
C GLU A 39 -2.70 -13.87 -7.89
N LEU A 40 -1.80 -13.23 -8.62
CA LEU A 40 -0.71 -12.43 -8.05
C LEU A 40 -1.25 -11.22 -7.29
N LEU A 41 -2.22 -10.49 -7.85
CA LEU A 41 -2.88 -9.39 -7.14
C LEU A 41 -3.53 -9.86 -5.84
N LYS A 42 -4.23 -11.01 -5.86
CA LYS A 42 -4.80 -11.61 -4.65
C LYS A 42 -3.71 -12.02 -3.65
N TYR A 43 -2.64 -12.65 -4.12
CA TYR A 43 -1.52 -13.08 -3.29
C TYR A 43 -0.85 -11.91 -2.57
N TYR A 44 -0.62 -10.80 -3.27
CA TYR A 44 -0.01 -9.61 -2.70
C TYR A 44 -1.00 -8.70 -1.93
N GLY A 45 -2.29 -9.04 -1.88
CA GLY A 45 -3.31 -8.24 -1.21
C GLY A 45 -3.58 -6.90 -1.90
N LEU A 46 -3.56 -6.90 -3.23
CA LEU A 46 -3.72 -5.73 -4.10
C LEU A 46 -5.04 -5.78 -4.89
N THR A 47 -6.03 -6.52 -4.40
CA THR A 47 -7.38 -6.50 -5.00
C THR A 47 -8.15 -5.26 -4.55
N ALA A 48 -9.24 -4.96 -5.25
CA ALA A 48 -10.13 -3.85 -4.87
C ALA A 48 -10.67 -4.02 -3.44
N GLU A 49 -11.02 -5.25 -3.06
CA GLU A 49 -11.51 -5.58 -1.72
C GLU A 49 -10.45 -5.31 -0.65
N ASP A 50 -9.20 -5.70 -0.90
CA ASP A 50 -8.09 -5.44 0.01
C ASP A 50 -7.78 -3.95 0.13
N ILE A 51 -7.85 -3.20 -0.96
CA ILE A 51 -7.67 -1.74 -0.97
C ILE A 51 -8.75 -1.09 -0.09
N VAL A 52 -10.03 -1.39 -0.35
CA VAL A 52 -11.14 -0.83 0.44
C VAL A 52 -11.02 -1.17 1.93
N LYS A 53 -10.64 -2.41 2.25
CA LYS A 53 -10.40 -2.85 3.63
C LYS A 53 -9.31 -2.03 4.30
N ASN A 54 -8.16 -1.84 3.64
CA ASN A 54 -7.05 -1.05 4.17
C ASN A 54 -7.41 0.44 4.31
N SER A 55 -8.13 1.01 3.35
CA SER A 55 -8.62 2.39 3.40
C SER A 55 -9.58 2.61 4.56
N LYS A 56 -10.51 1.69 4.82
CA LYS A 56 -11.40 1.76 6.00
C LYS A 56 -10.64 1.58 7.31
N ALA A 57 -9.61 0.74 7.33
CA ALA A 57 -8.84 0.48 8.55
C ALA A 57 -8.08 1.71 9.05
N ILE A 58 -7.56 2.57 8.17
CA ILE A 58 -6.86 3.80 8.56
C ILE A 58 -7.80 4.90 9.09
N LEU A 59 -9.07 4.89 8.68
CA LEU A 59 -10.08 5.86 9.15
C LEU A 59 -10.60 5.54 10.55
N LYS A 60 -10.41 4.31 11.05
CA LYS A 60 -10.79 3.98 12.42
C LYS A 60 -9.86 4.74 13.37
N ILE A 61 -10.43 5.71 14.07
CA ILE A 61 -9.77 6.43 15.16
C ILE A 61 -9.70 5.46 16.34
N SER A 62 -8.47 5.10 16.73
CA SER A 62 -8.18 4.48 18.03
C SER A 62 -8.22 5.52 19.12
#